data_AF-A0A4S4DAW0-F1
#
_entry.id   AF-A0A4S4DAW0-F1
#
_cell.length_a   1.000
_cell.length_b   1.000
_cell.length_c   1.000
_cell.angle_alpha   90.00
_cell.angle_beta   90.00
_cell.angle_gamma   90.00
#
_symmetry.space_group_name_H-M   'P 1'
#
loop_
_entity.id
_entity.type
_entity.pdbx_description
1 polymer ?
#
loop_
_entity_poly.entity_id
_entity_poly.type
_entity_poly.pdbx_seq_one_letter_code
_entity_poly.pdbx_strand_id
1 'polypeptide(L)'
;MAGSSTCQVTLLRRYGQMERSILSAGIAGLDLRGAVARGVGAQGVELSETVRRMEESIPQVIVLLEASVERCINFTGGSEADELMLALDDVMLQYISTLQETLKSLRAVCGVDVDGVGSKKEIGLDKKEGAHSSRKSDLISNEEEWSIVQGALQILTVTDCLTSRSSVFEATLRATLARLSTSLSIAVFGSSLDQNPSHVAGDDGSGELSLAGRAALDVASVRLLDIPEKARKLFNLLEQSKDPRFHALPLASQRVAAFADTVNELVYDVLISKVRQRLSDVSHLPIWSSIEEPSAFHLPSFSAYPQSYVTSVGEYLLTLPQQLEPLAEGISNGDANTDDAQFFATEWMFKVAEGATALYMEQLRGIHFINDRGAQQLSVDIEYLSNVLSALSMPIPQILTTFHTCLSTPRDQLKDLVKSDSGNQLDLPTANLVCKMRRVSIEQ
;
A
#
# COMPACT_ATOMS: atom_id res chain seq x y z
N MET A 1 -18.09 -42.47 -35.09
CA MET A 1 -17.10 -41.38 -35.22
C MET A 1 -17.71 -39.97 -35.28
N ALA A 2 -18.95 -39.76 -35.76
CA ALA A 2 -19.59 -38.43 -35.76
C ALA A 2 -19.80 -37.81 -34.36
N GLY A 3 -20.06 -38.61 -33.31
CA GLY A 3 -20.29 -38.10 -31.95
C GLY A 3 -19.07 -37.50 -31.26
N SER A 4 -17.84 -37.91 -31.63
CA SER A 4 -16.60 -37.37 -31.04
C SER A 4 -16.30 -35.95 -31.54
N SER A 5 -16.55 -35.70 -32.83
CA SER A 5 -16.32 -34.40 -33.46
C SER A 5 -17.33 -33.34 -33.01
N THR A 6 -18.61 -33.70 -32.84
CA THR A 6 -19.63 -32.74 -32.35
C THR A 6 -19.40 -32.37 -30.88
N CYS A 7 -18.96 -33.32 -30.05
CA CYS A 7 -18.62 -33.06 -28.65
C CYS A 7 -17.42 -32.12 -28.55
N GLN A 8 -16.37 -32.34 -29.36
CA GLN A 8 -15.16 -31.52 -29.38
C GLN A 8 -15.45 -30.09 -29.88
N VAL A 9 -16.30 -29.90 -30.91
CA VAL A 9 -16.71 -28.57 -31.39
C VAL A 9 -17.52 -27.80 -30.33
N THR A 10 -18.38 -28.47 -29.58
CA THR A 10 -19.17 -27.85 -28.51
C THR A 10 -18.30 -27.49 -27.29
N LEU A 11 -17.29 -28.30 -27.00
CA LEU A 11 -16.35 -28.10 -25.88
C LEU A 11 -15.41 -26.90 -26.13
N LEU A 12 -14.94 -26.71 -27.36
CA LEU A 12 -14.13 -25.54 -27.72
C LEU A 12 -14.93 -24.24 -27.77
N ARG A 13 -16.21 -24.28 -28.18
CA ARG A 13 -17.08 -23.09 -28.21
C ARG A 13 -17.36 -22.51 -26.82
N ARG A 14 -17.04 -23.25 -25.76
CA ARG A 14 -17.15 -22.82 -24.36
C ARG A 14 -15.81 -22.86 -23.62
N TYR A 15 -14.69 -22.87 -24.35
CA TYR A 15 -13.37 -23.01 -23.76
C TYR A 15 -13.10 -21.95 -22.68
N GLY A 16 -13.32 -20.67 -22.99
CA GLY A 16 -13.15 -19.58 -22.00
C GLY A 16 -14.01 -19.75 -20.74
N GLN A 17 -15.24 -20.23 -20.85
CA GLN A 17 -16.11 -20.50 -19.68
C GLN A 17 -15.58 -21.66 -18.84
N MET A 18 -15.11 -22.71 -19.49
CA MET A 18 -14.53 -23.88 -18.82
C MET A 18 -13.21 -23.53 -18.13
N GLU A 19 -12.31 -22.84 -18.81
CA GLU A 19 -11.01 -22.44 -18.25
C GLU A 19 -11.20 -21.47 -17.07
N ARG A 20 -12.12 -20.50 -17.20
CA ARG A 20 -12.51 -19.62 -16.08
C ARG A 20 -13.00 -20.44 -14.88
N SER A 21 -13.87 -21.44 -15.09
CA SER A 21 -14.37 -22.28 -14.01
C SER A 21 -13.26 -23.11 -13.33
N ILE A 22 -12.29 -23.62 -14.10
CA ILE A 22 -11.15 -24.38 -13.58
C ILE A 22 -10.26 -23.46 -12.74
N LEU A 23 -9.92 -22.28 -13.27
CA LEU A 23 -9.08 -21.30 -12.59
C LEU A 23 -9.74 -20.75 -11.31
N SER A 24 -11.02 -20.37 -11.37
CA SER A 24 -11.76 -19.90 -10.21
C SER A 24 -11.86 -20.98 -9.11
N ALA A 25 -12.01 -22.25 -9.48
CA ALA A 25 -11.98 -23.35 -8.52
C ALA A 25 -10.58 -23.53 -7.90
N GLY A 26 -9.51 -23.34 -8.68
CA GLY A 26 -8.13 -23.34 -8.19
C GLY A 26 -7.88 -22.23 -7.18
N ILE A 27 -8.31 -21.00 -7.46
CA ILE A 27 -8.18 -19.85 -6.53
C ILE A 27 -9.02 -20.07 -5.27
N ALA A 28 -10.23 -20.60 -5.40
CA ALA A 28 -11.10 -20.86 -4.24
C ALA A 28 -10.51 -21.92 -3.29
N GLY A 29 -9.56 -22.73 -3.74
CA GLY A 29 -8.82 -23.69 -2.91
C GLY A 29 -7.69 -23.08 -2.09
N LEU A 30 -7.34 -21.81 -2.29
CA LEU A 30 -6.27 -21.12 -1.57
C LEU A 30 -6.73 -20.74 -0.15
N ASP A 31 -5.85 -20.90 0.83
CA ASP A 31 -6.13 -20.54 2.23
C ASP A 31 -5.89 -19.04 2.48
N LEU A 32 -6.83 -18.20 2.05
CA LEU A 32 -6.81 -16.74 2.22
C LEU A 32 -7.78 -16.28 3.31
N ARG A 33 -7.77 -16.93 4.46
CA ARG A 33 -8.59 -16.51 5.60
C ARG A 33 -8.11 -15.16 6.11
N GLY A 34 -9.05 -14.24 6.31
CA GLY A 34 -8.81 -12.95 6.96
C GLY A 34 -8.36 -13.10 8.41
N ALA A 35 -7.70 -12.05 8.93
CA ALA A 35 -7.30 -12.02 10.33
C ALA A 35 -8.53 -11.85 11.25
N VAL A 36 -8.52 -12.55 12.37
CA VAL A 36 -9.54 -12.49 13.41
C VAL A 36 -9.03 -11.66 14.59
N ALA A 37 -9.88 -10.80 15.13
CA ALA A 37 -9.56 -10.09 16.38
C ALA A 37 -9.64 -11.07 17.57
N ARG A 38 -8.51 -11.65 18.00
CA ARG A 38 -8.39 -12.38 19.28
C ARG A 38 -7.63 -11.56 20.32
N GLY A 39 -7.72 -11.97 21.58
CA GLY A 39 -7.23 -11.22 22.75
C GLY A 39 -5.72 -10.95 22.77
N VAL A 40 -5.34 -9.98 23.61
CA VAL A 40 -4.00 -9.41 23.86
C VAL A 40 -2.87 -10.44 23.76
N GLY A 41 -1.93 -10.21 22.85
CA GLY A 41 -0.76 -11.06 22.56
C GLY A 41 -0.93 -12.04 21.38
N ALA A 42 -2.15 -12.32 20.94
CA ALA A 42 -2.40 -13.19 19.77
C ALA A 42 -2.48 -12.43 18.44
N GLN A 43 -2.64 -11.10 18.46
CA GLN A 43 -2.93 -10.28 17.28
C GLN A 43 -1.75 -10.19 16.30
N GLY A 44 -0.53 -10.00 16.81
CA GLY A 44 0.67 -9.89 15.98
C GLY A 44 1.04 -11.20 15.26
N VAL A 45 0.92 -12.33 15.96
CA VAL A 45 1.16 -13.66 15.39
C VAL A 45 0.14 -14.00 14.30
N GLU A 46 -1.12 -13.59 14.48
CA GLU A 46 -2.18 -13.82 13.49
C GLU A 46 -2.05 -12.88 12.27
N LEU A 47 -1.64 -11.63 12.48
CA LEU A 47 -1.36 -10.66 11.42
C LEU A 47 -0.24 -11.17 10.51
N SER A 48 0.95 -11.47 11.06
CA SER A 48 2.09 -11.97 10.28
C SER A 48 1.78 -13.29 9.58
N GLU A 49 1.05 -14.20 10.21
CA GLU A 49 0.65 -15.45 9.57
C GLU A 49 -0.36 -15.22 8.42
N THR A 50 -1.27 -14.26 8.55
CA THR A 50 -2.20 -13.89 7.47
C THR A 50 -1.45 -13.28 6.28
N VAL A 51 -0.50 -12.38 6.55
CA VAL A 51 0.38 -11.79 5.54
C VAL A 51 1.21 -12.87 4.84
N ARG A 52 1.79 -13.82 5.58
CA ARG A 52 2.53 -14.96 5.03
C ARG A 52 1.68 -15.79 4.08
N ARG A 53 0.43 -16.10 4.44
CA ARG A 53 -0.49 -16.83 3.54
C ARG A 53 -0.81 -16.04 2.27
N MET A 54 -0.98 -14.72 2.37
CA MET A 54 -1.17 -13.86 1.20
C MET A 54 0.06 -13.94 0.28
N GLU A 55 1.26 -13.80 0.84
CA GLU A 55 2.52 -13.88 0.07
C GLU A 55 2.69 -15.25 -0.62
N GLU A 56 2.49 -16.35 0.12
CA GLU A 56 2.61 -17.72 -0.39
C GLU A 56 1.55 -18.08 -1.44
N SER A 57 0.42 -17.39 -1.45
CA SER A 57 -0.64 -17.62 -2.43
C SER A 57 -0.31 -17.04 -3.82
N ILE A 58 0.52 -15.99 -3.90
CA ILE A 58 0.85 -15.33 -5.17
C ILE A 58 1.58 -16.29 -6.13
N PRO A 59 2.67 -16.98 -5.74
CA PRO A 59 3.32 -17.97 -6.60
C PRO A 59 2.37 -19.07 -7.08
N GLN A 60 1.45 -19.52 -6.22
CA GLN A 60 0.51 -20.58 -6.55
C GLN A 60 -0.47 -20.12 -7.65
N VAL A 61 -0.98 -18.90 -7.55
CA VAL A 61 -1.84 -18.31 -8.57
C VAL A 61 -1.09 -18.19 -9.89
N ILE A 62 0.14 -17.67 -9.89
CA ILE A 62 0.92 -17.51 -11.12
C ILE A 62 1.12 -18.85 -11.84
N VAL A 63 1.46 -19.91 -11.11
CA VAL A 63 1.59 -21.27 -11.68
C VAL A 63 0.27 -21.77 -12.27
N LEU A 64 -0.88 -21.48 -11.64
CA LEU A 64 -2.19 -21.85 -12.18
C LEU A 64 -2.48 -21.12 -13.50
N LEU A 65 -2.12 -19.83 -13.59
CA LEU A 65 -2.29 -19.03 -14.80
C LEU A 65 -1.36 -19.50 -15.92
N GLU A 66 -0.09 -19.76 -15.64
CA GLU A 66 0.88 -20.32 -16.60
C GLU A 66 0.39 -21.66 -17.16
N ALA A 67 -0.07 -22.56 -16.29
CA ALA A 67 -0.62 -23.84 -16.70
C ALA A 67 -1.87 -23.68 -17.59
N SER A 68 -2.67 -22.62 -17.41
CA SER A 68 -3.82 -22.36 -18.29
C SER A 68 -3.41 -21.88 -19.68
N VAL A 69 -2.33 -21.11 -19.79
CA VAL A 69 -1.74 -20.71 -21.07
C VAL A 69 -1.27 -21.95 -21.83
N GLU A 70 -0.55 -22.85 -21.18
CA GLU A 70 -0.10 -24.11 -21.77
C GLU A 70 -1.27 -25.00 -22.22
N ARG A 71 -2.30 -25.14 -21.37
CA ARG A 71 -3.52 -25.88 -21.72
C ARG A 71 -4.20 -25.29 -22.95
N CYS A 72 -4.36 -23.97 -23.02
CA CYS A 72 -4.99 -23.32 -24.16
C CYS A 72 -4.24 -23.62 -25.46
N ILE A 73 -2.91 -23.55 -25.45
CA ILE A 73 -2.09 -23.88 -26.63
C ILE A 73 -2.25 -25.35 -27.01
N ASN A 74 -2.13 -26.26 -26.05
CA ASN A 74 -2.18 -27.70 -26.30
C ASN A 74 -3.56 -28.20 -26.75
N PHE A 75 -4.66 -27.58 -26.29
CA PHE A 75 -6.02 -28.02 -26.63
C PHE A 75 -6.66 -27.28 -27.80
N THR A 76 -6.30 -26.01 -27.99
CA THR A 76 -6.96 -25.13 -28.97
C THR A 76 -6.04 -24.68 -30.08
N GLY A 77 -4.74 -24.97 -30.01
CA GLY A 77 -3.76 -24.47 -30.97
C GLY A 77 -3.63 -22.94 -30.97
N GLY A 78 -4.13 -22.27 -29.91
CA GLY A 78 -4.18 -20.80 -29.81
C GLY A 78 -5.41 -20.15 -30.44
N SER A 79 -6.36 -20.91 -31.01
CA SER A 79 -7.59 -20.35 -31.61
C SER A 79 -8.56 -19.71 -30.61
N GLU A 80 -8.37 -19.97 -29.31
CA GLU A 80 -9.18 -19.43 -28.22
C GLU A 80 -8.36 -18.49 -27.30
N ALA A 81 -7.25 -17.93 -27.79
CA ALA A 81 -6.37 -17.08 -26.99
C ALA A 81 -7.04 -15.78 -26.52
N ASP A 82 -7.97 -15.24 -27.30
CA ASP A 82 -8.80 -14.08 -26.94
C ASP A 82 -9.72 -14.38 -25.73
N GLU A 83 -10.38 -15.53 -25.75
CA GLU A 83 -11.21 -16.00 -24.63
C GLU A 83 -10.37 -16.38 -23.40
N LEU A 84 -9.18 -16.94 -23.60
CA LEU A 84 -8.24 -17.22 -22.50
C LEU A 84 -7.81 -15.92 -21.80
N MET A 85 -7.45 -14.88 -22.54
CA MET A 85 -7.06 -13.60 -21.94
C MET A 85 -8.17 -13.00 -21.07
N LEU A 86 -9.42 -13.03 -21.56
CA LEU A 86 -10.56 -12.58 -20.76
C LEU A 86 -10.73 -13.41 -19.50
N ALA A 87 -10.57 -14.74 -19.58
CA ALA A 87 -10.64 -15.62 -18.43
C ALA A 87 -9.52 -15.33 -17.41
N LEU A 88 -8.28 -15.13 -17.88
CA LEU A 88 -7.13 -14.79 -17.05
C LEU A 88 -7.32 -13.45 -16.32
N ASP A 89 -7.78 -12.43 -17.03
CA ASP A 89 -8.01 -11.09 -16.47
C ASP A 89 -9.11 -11.14 -15.39
N ASP A 90 -10.25 -11.78 -15.69
CA ASP A 90 -11.34 -11.98 -14.72
C ASP A 90 -10.92 -12.74 -13.46
N VAL A 91 -10.12 -13.79 -13.63
CA VAL A 91 -9.62 -14.65 -12.55
C VAL A 91 -8.63 -13.91 -11.66
N MET A 92 -7.74 -13.11 -12.26
CA MET A 92 -6.86 -12.20 -11.52
C MET A 92 -7.65 -11.16 -10.73
N LEU A 93 -8.70 -10.58 -11.33
CA LEU A 93 -9.60 -9.66 -10.62
C LEU A 93 -10.27 -10.31 -9.41
N GLN A 94 -10.73 -11.57 -9.53
CA GLN A 94 -11.31 -12.32 -8.43
C GLN A 94 -10.30 -12.56 -7.30
N TYR A 95 -9.08 -12.96 -7.66
CA TYR A 95 -8.00 -13.17 -6.69
C TYR A 95 -7.63 -11.88 -5.95
N ILE A 96 -7.39 -10.79 -6.68
CA ILE A 96 -7.04 -9.49 -6.09
C ILE A 96 -8.18 -8.97 -5.19
N SER A 97 -9.44 -9.20 -5.58
CA SER A 97 -10.59 -8.86 -4.72
C SER A 97 -10.56 -9.62 -3.39
N THR A 98 -10.14 -10.88 -3.40
CA THR A 98 -9.96 -11.68 -2.18
C THR A 98 -8.83 -11.13 -1.32
N LEU A 99 -7.69 -10.76 -1.92
CA LEU A 99 -6.59 -10.09 -1.21
C LEU A 99 -7.03 -8.75 -0.59
N GLN A 100 -7.88 -7.98 -1.29
CA GLN A 100 -8.44 -6.73 -0.79
C GLN A 100 -9.38 -6.95 0.41
N GLU A 101 -10.18 -8.01 0.41
CA GLU A 101 -11.01 -8.38 1.56
C GLU A 101 -10.16 -8.78 2.77
N THR A 102 -9.11 -9.56 2.55
CA THR A 102 -8.12 -9.89 3.59
C THR A 102 -7.45 -8.63 4.13
N LEU A 103 -7.01 -7.71 3.26
CA LEU A 103 -6.41 -6.44 3.66
C LEU A 103 -7.35 -5.60 4.54
N LYS A 104 -8.65 -5.54 4.23
CA LYS A 104 -9.65 -4.88 5.07
C LYS A 104 -9.74 -5.51 6.46
N SER A 105 -9.67 -6.84 6.55
CA SER A 105 -9.64 -7.51 7.86
C SER A 105 -8.38 -7.17 8.67
N LEU A 106 -7.21 -7.07 8.01
CA LEU A 106 -5.96 -6.65 8.66
C LEU A 106 -6.06 -5.21 9.17
N ARG A 107 -6.63 -4.29 8.37
CA ARG A 107 -6.84 -2.90 8.76
C ARG A 107 -7.63 -2.75 10.06
N ALA A 108 -8.70 -3.54 10.20
CA ALA A 108 -9.50 -3.56 11.43
C ALA A 108 -8.71 -4.11 12.63
N VAL A 109 -7.87 -5.12 12.43
CA VAL A 109 -7.01 -5.71 13.48
C VAL A 109 -5.91 -4.73 13.91
N CYS A 110 -5.33 -3.96 12.98
CA CYS A 110 -4.32 -2.95 13.30
C CYS A 110 -4.87 -1.71 14.05
N GLY A 111 -6.18 -1.64 14.31
CA GLY A 111 -6.78 -0.54 15.08
C GLY A 111 -6.83 0.80 14.35
N VAL A 112 -6.70 0.79 13.02
CA VAL A 112 -6.70 1.99 12.18
C VAL A 112 -8.12 2.52 11.89
N ASP A 113 -9.15 1.66 11.95
CA ASP A 113 -10.55 2.02 11.64
C ASP A 113 -11.27 2.77 12.79
N VAL A 114 -10.55 3.32 13.77
CA VAL A 114 -11.17 3.85 15.00
C VAL A 114 -11.63 5.31 14.89
N ASP A 115 -11.31 6.05 13.83
CA ASP A 115 -11.76 7.44 13.69
C ASP A 115 -12.63 7.71 12.44
N GLY A 116 -13.96 7.80 12.63
CA GLY A 116 -14.81 8.67 11.79
C GLY A 116 -16.20 8.15 11.34
N VAL A 117 -17.22 8.26 12.22
CA VAL A 117 -18.66 8.43 11.89
C VAL A 117 -19.36 7.33 11.05
N GLY A 118 -20.21 6.50 11.70
CA GLY A 118 -21.46 6.03 11.06
C GLY A 118 -21.96 4.61 11.38
N SER A 119 -22.95 4.54 12.28
CA SER A 119 -24.05 3.54 12.32
C SER A 119 -23.75 2.07 12.65
N LYS A 120 -23.85 1.74 13.94
CA LYS A 120 -24.77 0.67 14.37
C LYS A 120 -25.77 1.22 15.37
N LYS A 121 -27.00 1.40 14.90
CA LYS A 121 -28.20 1.43 15.75
C LYS A 121 -28.25 0.12 16.51
N GLU A 122 -28.09 0.16 17.83
CA GLU A 122 -28.89 -0.69 18.70
C GLU A 122 -29.49 0.15 19.82
N ILE A 123 -30.76 -0.12 20.03
CA ILE A 123 -31.66 0.51 20.99
C ILE A 123 -31.34 -0.09 22.36
N GLY A 124 -30.97 0.75 23.33
CA GLY A 124 -30.82 0.31 24.72
C GLY A 124 -30.36 1.45 25.61
N LEU A 125 -31.27 1.96 26.44
CA LEU A 125 -30.98 2.93 27.49
C LEU A 125 -30.02 2.32 28.52
N ASP A 126 -28.83 2.90 28.70
CA ASP A 126 -28.40 3.37 30.02
C ASP A 126 -27.16 4.27 29.93
N LYS A 127 -27.25 5.40 30.64
CA LYS A 127 -26.17 6.38 30.80
C LYS A 127 -24.99 5.74 31.52
N LYS A 128 -23.77 5.87 30.96
CA LYS A 128 -22.50 6.27 31.61
C LYS A 128 -21.27 5.60 30.98
N GLU A 129 -20.92 5.92 29.72
CA GLU A 129 -19.61 5.53 29.17
C GLU A 129 -19.07 6.61 28.21
N GLY A 130 -18.39 7.61 28.78
CA GLY A 130 -17.53 8.56 28.05
C GLY A 130 -16.04 8.38 28.36
N ALA A 131 -15.67 7.26 28.99
CA ALA A 131 -14.33 7.01 29.52
C ALA A 131 -13.72 5.67 29.06
N HIS A 132 -14.33 4.99 28.08
CA HIS A 132 -13.93 3.64 27.68
C HIS A 132 -13.11 3.57 26.37
N SER A 133 -13.09 4.60 25.52
CA SER A 133 -12.21 4.60 24.34
C SER A 133 -10.76 4.95 24.69
N SER A 134 -10.53 5.93 25.59
CA SER A 134 -9.17 6.28 26.02
C SER A 134 -8.50 5.14 26.82
N ARG A 135 -9.29 4.37 27.59
CA ARG A 135 -8.79 3.25 28.41
C ARG A 135 -8.40 2.00 27.64
N LYS A 136 -8.77 1.88 26.35
CA LYS A 136 -8.44 0.70 25.54
C LYS A 136 -7.06 0.80 24.88
N SER A 137 -6.61 2.03 24.59
CA SER A 137 -5.29 2.31 24.03
C SER A 137 -4.17 2.17 25.06
N ASP A 138 -4.45 2.41 26.36
CA ASP A 138 -3.46 2.30 27.44
C ASP A 138 -3.19 0.83 27.88
N LEU A 139 -3.78 -0.17 27.22
CA LEU A 139 -3.66 -1.59 27.56
C LEU A 139 -2.79 -2.40 26.60
N ILE A 140 -2.37 -1.83 25.47
CA ILE A 140 -1.50 -2.50 24.50
C ILE A 140 -0.05 -2.31 24.97
N SER A 141 0.71 -3.40 25.08
CA SER A 141 2.13 -3.30 25.45
C SER A 141 2.92 -2.72 24.28
N ASN A 142 4.01 -1.98 24.56
CA ASN A 142 4.89 -1.47 23.50
C ASN A 142 5.42 -2.58 22.56
N GLU A 143 5.54 -3.82 23.06
CA GLU A 143 5.94 -5.00 22.27
C GLU A 143 4.84 -5.44 21.30
N GLU A 144 3.58 -5.44 21.73
CA GLU A 144 2.43 -5.75 20.86
C GLU A 144 2.23 -4.66 19.80
N GLU A 145 2.47 -3.39 20.14
CA GLU A 145 2.42 -2.27 19.19
C GLU A 145 3.45 -2.45 18.05
N TRP A 146 4.71 -2.74 18.38
CA TRP A 146 5.72 -2.98 17.35
C TRP A 146 5.47 -4.26 16.56
N SER A 147 4.87 -5.29 17.18
CA SER A 147 4.46 -6.49 16.44
C SER A 147 3.39 -6.19 15.39
N ILE A 148 2.42 -5.31 15.69
CA ILE A 148 1.42 -4.84 14.73
C ILE A 148 2.10 -4.03 13.61
N VAL A 149 3.00 -3.12 13.96
CA VAL A 149 3.76 -2.33 12.98
C VAL A 149 4.56 -3.24 12.04
N GLN A 150 5.26 -4.24 12.58
CA GLN A 150 6.04 -5.19 11.78
C GLN A 150 5.15 -6.03 10.86
N GLY A 151 4.02 -6.54 11.37
CA GLY A 151 3.07 -7.28 10.53
C GLY A 151 2.45 -6.41 9.43
N ALA A 152 2.17 -5.13 9.71
CA ALA A 152 1.72 -4.19 8.69
C ALA A 152 2.82 -3.89 7.66
N LEU A 153 4.05 -3.64 8.10
CA LEU A 153 5.20 -3.45 7.21
C LEU A 153 5.41 -4.64 6.27
N GLN A 154 5.27 -5.87 6.77
CA GLN A 154 5.35 -7.09 5.97
C GLN A 154 4.31 -7.15 4.83
N ILE A 155 3.17 -6.45 4.89
CA ILE A 155 2.22 -6.46 3.76
C ILE A 155 2.78 -5.80 2.49
N LEU A 156 3.86 -5.02 2.61
CA LEU A 156 4.58 -4.47 1.47
C LEU A 156 5.29 -5.56 0.66
N THR A 157 5.74 -6.65 1.28
CA THR A 157 6.33 -7.80 0.53
C THR A 157 5.28 -8.48 -0.34
N VAL A 158 4.04 -8.59 0.15
CA VAL A 158 2.90 -9.12 -0.62
C VAL A 158 2.64 -8.26 -1.86
N THR A 159 2.69 -6.93 -1.70
CA THR A 159 2.49 -5.99 -2.81
C THR A 159 3.62 -6.05 -3.83
N ASP A 160 4.87 -6.09 -3.38
CA ASP A 160 6.03 -6.21 -4.25
C ASP A 160 6.01 -7.54 -5.03
N CYS A 161 5.76 -8.65 -4.33
CA CYS A 161 5.62 -9.98 -4.92
C CYS A 161 4.48 -10.03 -5.95
N LEU A 162 3.32 -9.44 -5.64
CA LEU A 162 2.19 -9.40 -6.57
C LEU A 162 2.51 -8.56 -7.80
N THR A 163 3.12 -7.39 -7.62
CA THR A 163 3.46 -6.46 -8.70
C THR A 163 4.50 -7.05 -9.63
N SER A 164 5.61 -7.55 -9.06
CA SER A 164 6.72 -8.15 -9.82
C SER A 164 6.27 -9.38 -10.59
N ARG A 165 5.62 -10.35 -9.92
CA ARG A 165 5.20 -11.60 -10.57
C ARG A 165 4.08 -11.39 -11.59
N SER A 166 3.13 -10.50 -11.35
CA SER A 166 2.08 -10.19 -12.33
C SER A 166 2.66 -9.54 -13.59
N SER A 167 3.64 -8.64 -13.43
CA SER A 167 4.35 -8.00 -14.55
C SER A 167 5.15 -9.02 -15.38
N VAL A 168 5.90 -9.91 -14.71
CA VAL A 168 6.64 -11.00 -15.36
C VAL A 168 5.71 -11.95 -16.10
N PHE A 169 4.58 -12.33 -15.48
CA PHE A 169 3.57 -13.16 -16.11
C PHE A 169 2.96 -12.48 -17.34
N GLU A 170 2.56 -11.20 -17.23
CA GLU A 170 1.99 -10.44 -18.36
C GLU A 170 3.00 -10.32 -19.52
N ALA A 171 4.28 -10.07 -19.22
CA ALA A 171 5.33 -10.02 -20.22
C ALA A 171 5.52 -11.37 -20.94
N THR A 172 5.45 -12.46 -20.18
CA THR A 172 5.57 -13.84 -20.69
C THR A 172 4.35 -14.21 -21.54
N LEU A 173 3.15 -13.83 -21.11
CA LEU A 173 1.91 -14.00 -21.85
C LEU A 173 1.95 -13.25 -23.18
N ARG A 174 2.34 -11.97 -23.17
CA ARG A 174 2.52 -11.17 -24.39
C ARG A 174 3.51 -11.81 -25.36
N ALA A 175 4.67 -12.25 -24.88
CA ALA A 175 5.65 -12.94 -25.72
C ALA A 175 5.09 -14.25 -26.32
N THR A 176 4.25 -14.96 -25.56
CA THR A 176 3.57 -16.18 -26.01
C THR A 176 2.52 -15.87 -27.09
N LEU A 177 1.72 -14.82 -26.91
CA LEU A 177 0.74 -14.35 -27.90
C LEU A 177 1.42 -13.93 -29.21
N ALA A 178 2.54 -13.20 -29.14
CA ALA A 178 3.30 -12.78 -30.31
C ALA A 178 3.82 -13.99 -31.10
N ARG A 179 4.28 -15.03 -30.39
CA ARG A 179 4.71 -16.30 -31.00
C ARG A 179 3.55 -17.04 -31.66
N LEU A 180 2.39 -17.11 -30.99
CA LEU A 180 1.16 -17.66 -31.55
C LEU A 180 0.72 -16.92 -32.81
N SER A 181 0.88 -15.58 -32.86
CA SER A 181 0.58 -14.79 -34.07
C SER A 181 1.33 -15.33 -35.28
N THR A 182 2.64 -15.56 -35.12
CA THR A 182 3.50 -16.07 -36.19
C THR A 182 3.12 -17.51 -36.58
N SER A 183 2.95 -18.40 -35.60
CA SER A 183 2.61 -19.80 -35.86
C SER A 183 1.25 -19.98 -36.53
N LEU A 184 0.21 -19.28 -36.07
CA LEU A 184 -1.13 -19.34 -36.65
C LEU A 184 -1.18 -18.71 -38.05
N SER A 185 -0.44 -17.61 -38.27
CA SER A 185 -0.39 -16.96 -39.58
C SER A 185 0.24 -17.89 -40.62
N ILE A 186 1.32 -18.58 -40.27
CA ILE A 186 1.96 -19.58 -41.15
C ILE A 186 1.01 -20.76 -41.41
N ALA A 187 0.34 -21.29 -40.38
CA ALA A 187 -0.56 -22.43 -40.55
C ALA A 187 -1.81 -22.10 -41.42
N VAL A 188 -2.39 -20.90 -41.26
CA VAL A 188 -3.60 -20.49 -41.96
C VAL A 188 -3.33 -19.97 -43.36
N PHE A 189 -2.27 -19.16 -43.56
CA PHE A 189 -1.98 -18.51 -44.84
C PHE A 189 -0.81 -19.14 -45.61
N GLY A 190 0.11 -19.84 -44.93
CA GLY A 190 1.28 -20.47 -45.52
C GLY A 190 1.02 -21.84 -46.16
N SER A 191 -0.11 -22.49 -45.88
CA SER A 191 -0.50 -23.77 -46.48
C SER A 191 -0.83 -23.71 -47.99
N SER A 192 -0.73 -22.53 -48.62
CA SER A 192 -0.91 -22.34 -50.07
C SER A 192 0.37 -22.51 -50.90
N LEU A 193 1.56 -22.59 -50.31
CA LEU A 193 2.81 -22.79 -51.06
C LEU A 193 3.62 -23.97 -50.48
N ASP A 194 3.73 -25.02 -51.30
CA ASP A 194 4.64 -26.17 -51.19
C ASP A 194 4.50 -27.13 -49.98
N GLN A 195 3.72 -28.20 -50.21
CA GLN A 195 3.98 -29.50 -49.59
C GLN A 195 5.30 -30.06 -50.13
N ASN A 196 6.43 -29.67 -49.53
CA ASN A 196 7.68 -30.42 -49.62
C ASN A 196 8.28 -30.56 -48.22
N PRO A 197 8.29 -31.76 -47.63
CA PRO A 197 8.92 -31.99 -46.34
C PRO A 197 10.44 -32.12 -46.57
N SER A 198 11.13 -31.00 -46.79
CA SER A 198 12.60 -30.97 -46.76
C SER A 198 13.07 -30.31 -45.48
N HIS A 199 13.61 -31.15 -44.60
CA HIS A 199 14.58 -30.84 -43.55
C HIS A 199 15.30 -29.50 -43.78
N VAL A 200 14.93 -28.47 -43.02
CA VAL A 200 15.84 -27.37 -42.70
C VAL A 200 16.06 -27.45 -41.21
N ALA A 201 17.16 -28.11 -40.84
CA ALA A 201 17.76 -27.97 -39.53
C ALA A 201 18.31 -26.54 -39.45
N GLY A 202 17.54 -25.67 -38.81
CA GLY A 202 17.96 -24.36 -38.35
C GLY A 202 17.85 -24.35 -36.84
N ASP A 203 19.01 -24.47 -36.20
CA ASP A 203 19.27 -24.33 -34.78
C ASP A 203 18.74 -22.98 -34.25
N ASP A 204 17.72 -23.00 -33.40
CA ASP A 204 17.58 -22.04 -32.30
C ASP A 204 16.75 -22.68 -31.17
N GLY A 205 17.44 -23.03 -30.09
CA GLY A 205 16.88 -23.76 -28.96
C GLY A 205 15.99 -22.88 -28.07
N SER A 206 14.76 -22.56 -28.49
CA SER A 206 13.66 -22.29 -27.56
C SER A 206 12.29 -22.28 -28.25
N GLY A 207 11.47 -23.30 -27.98
CA GLY A 207 10.03 -23.23 -28.26
C GLY A 207 9.50 -24.02 -29.45
N GLU A 208 10.04 -25.21 -29.72
CA GLU A 208 9.29 -26.17 -30.55
C GLU A 208 7.94 -26.50 -29.88
N LEU A 209 6.84 -26.29 -30.61
CA LEU A 209 5.51 -26.75 -30.19
C LEU A 209 5.56 -28.26 -29.95
N SER A 210 4.97 -28.72 -28.84
CA SER A 210 4.80 -30.13 -28.52
C SER A 210 4.07 -30.85 -29.66
N LEU A 211 4.26 -32.18 -29.79
CA LEU A 211 3.53 -32.97 -30.82
C LEU A 211 2.01 -32.77 -30.73
N ALA A 212 1.48 -32.67 -29.50
CA ALA A 212 0.09 -32.34 -29.25
C ALA A 212 -0.27 -30.92 -29.70
N GLY A 213 0.59 -29.93 -29.41
CA GLY A 213 0.43 -28.54 -29.84
C GLY A 213 0.45 -28.37 -31.36
N ARG A 214 1.28 -29.12 -32.09
CA ARG A 214 1.31 -29.12 -33.56
C ARG A 214 -0.01 -29.65 -34.15
N ALA A 215 -0.50 -30.78 -33.64
CA ALA A 215 -1.79 -31.33 -34.06
C ALA A 215 -2.96 -30.39 -33.72
N ALA A 216 -2.92 -29.75 -32.55
CA ALA A 216 -3.93 -28.77 -32.16
C ALA A 216 -3.90 -27.52 -33.05
N LEU A 217 -2.71 -27.06 -33.46
CA LEU A 217 -2.52 -25.94 -34.38
C LEU A 217 -3.10 -26.23 -35.77
N ASP A 218 -2.88 -27.43 -36.31
CA ASP A 218 -3.46 -27.84 -37.60
C ASP A 218 -4.99 -27.89 -37.54
N VAL A 219 -5.55 -28.37 -36.43
CA VAL A 219 -7.00 -28.36 -36.24
C VAL A 219 -7.53 -26.93 -36.04
N ALA A 220 -6.77 -26.07 -35.38
CA ALA A 220 -7.10 -24.66 -35.19
C ALA A 220 -7.16 -23.90 -36.53
N SER A 221 -6.20 -24.14 -37.43
CA SER A 221 -6.15 -23.45 -38.72
C SER A 221 -7.39 -23.73 -39.57
N VAL A 222 -7.82 -24.99 -39.65
CA VAL A 222 -9.06 -25.39 -40.36
C VAL A 222 -10.28 -24.70 -39.76
N ARG A 223 -10.40 -24.65 -38.43
CA ARG A 223 -11.55 -24.00 -37.76
C ARG A 223 -11.60 -22.50 -37.96
N LEU A 224 -10.44 -21.84 -37.99
CA LEU A 224 -10.36 -20.40 -38.22
C LEU A 224 -10.75 -20.05 -39.66
N LEU A 225 -10.48 -20.93 -40.64
CA LEU A 225 -10.98 -20.78 -42.02
C LEU A 225 -12.51 -20.87 -42.09
N ASP A 226 -13.13 -21.73 -41.28
CA ASP A 226 -14.60 -21.87 -41.20
C ASP A 226 -15.28 -20.68 -40.50
N ILE A 227 -14.55 -19.90 -39.70
CA ILE A 227 -15.08 -18.76 -38.92
C ILE A 227 -14.24 -17.49 -39.16
N PRO A 228 -14.36 -16.86 -40.34
CA PRO A 228 -13.45 -15.78 -40.78
C PRO A 228 -13.51 -14.53 -39.90
N GLU A 229 -14.68 -14.18 -39.33
CA GLU A 229 -14.78 -13.04 -38.42
C GLU A 229 -14.05 -13.26 -37.10
N LYS A 230 -14.05 -14.49 -36.58
CA LYS A 230 -13.29 -14.83 -35.37
C LYS A 230 -11.80 -14.80 -35.68
N ALA A 231 -11.38 -15.40 -36.79
CA ALA A 231 -9.99 -15.37 -37.24
C ALA A 231 -9.47 -13.94 -37.38
N ARG A 232 -10.22 -13.06 -38.04
CA ARG A 232 -9.83 -11.65 -38.22
C ARG A 232 -9.66 -10.92 -36.89
N LYS A 233 -10.58 -11.11 -35.94
CA LYS A 233 -10.48 -10.52 -34.59
C LYS A 233 -9.25 -11.04 -33.84
N LEU A 234 -9.05 -12.35 -33.84
CA LEU A 234 -7.92 -13.00 -33.19
C LEU A 234 -6.60 -12.53 -33.77
N PHE A 235 -6.42 -12.55 -35.10
CA PHE A 235 -5.19 -12.07 -35.73
C PHE A 235 -4.92 -10.60 -35.45
N ASN A 236 -5.94 -9.74 -35.46
CA ASN A 236 -5.76 -8.33 -35.08
C ASN A 236 -5.26 -8.17 -33.64
N LEU A 237 -5.76 -8.98 -32.71
CA LEU A 237 -5.30 -8.99 -31.32
C LEU A 237 -3.87 -9.52 -31.21
N LEU A 238 -3.56 -10.64 -31.86
CA LEU A 238 -2.23 -11.25 -31.82
C LEU A 238 -1.17 -10.36 -32.49
N GLU A 239 -1.53 -9.61 -33.54
CA GLU A 239 -0.62 -8.61 -34.12
C GLU A 239 -0.37 -7.45 -33.15
N GLN A 240 -1.38 -6.99 -32.40
CA GLN A 240 -1.19 -5.97 -31.37
C GLN A 240 -0.26 -6.44 -30.26
N SER A 241 -0.21 -7.74 -29.94
CA SER A 241 0.68 -8.29 -28.90
C SER A 241 2.18 -8.13 -29.20
N LYS A 242 2.53 -7.78 -30.44
CA LYS A 242 3.91 -7.45 -30.83
C LYS A 242 4.33 -6.04 -30.40
N ASP A 243 3.38 -5.15 -30.12
CA ASP A 243 3.67 -3.81 -29.56
C ASP A 243 4.05 -3.96 -28.07
N PRO A 244 5.21 -3.44 -27.62
CA PRO A 244 5.59 -3.45 -26.21
C PRO A 244 4.58 -2.79 -25.27
N ARG A 245 3.74 -1.88 -25.77
CA ARG A 245 2.69 -1.19 -25.01
C ARG A 245 1.40 -1.98 -24.91
N PHE A 246 1.33 -3.16 -25.51
CA PHE A 246 0.18 -4.03 -25.40
C PHE A 246 0.10 -4.63 -24.00
N HIS A 247 -1.01 -4.39 -23.32
CA HIS A 247 -1.34 -5.01 -22.05
C HIS A 247 -2.28 -6.18 -22.29
N ALA A 248 -1.82 -7.39 -21.96
CA ALA A 248 -2.62 -8.59 -22.13
C ALA A 248 -3.69 -8.71 -21.04
N LEU A 249 -3.46 -8.13 -19.86
CA LEU A 249 -4.35 -8.18 -18.70
C LEU A 249 -4.58 -6.77 -18.12
N PRO A 250 -5.19 -5.86 -18.88
CA PRO A 250 -5.25 -4.44 -18.52
C PRO A 250 -6.02 -4.19 -17.22
N LEU A 251 -7.08 -4.96 -16.93
CA LEU A 251 -7.85 -4.76 -15.70
C LEU A 251 -7.11 -5.28 -14.48
N ALA A 252 -6.46 -6.43 -14.58
CA ALA A 252 -5.60 -6.98 -13.54
C ALA A 252 -4.46 -6.02 -13.20
N SER A 253 -3.74 -5.51 -14.20
CA SER A 253 -2.61 -4.59 -13.98
C SER A 253 -3.06 -3.29 -13.31
N GLN A 254 -4.23 -2.76 -13.67
CA GLN A 254 -4.85 -1.65 -12.95
C GLN A 254 -5.19 -2.00 -11.49
N ARG A 255 -5.73 -3.20 -11.23
CA ARG A 255 -6.09 -3.64 -9.88
C ARG A 255 -4.89 -3.96 -9.00
N VAL A 256 -3.80 -4.45 -9.57
CA VAL A 256 -2.53 -4.63 -8.85
C VAL A 256 -1.99 -3.28 -8.39
N ALA A 257 -1.97 -2.28 -9.26
CA ALA A 257 -1.56 -0.92 -8.88
C ALA A 257 -2.47 -0.33 -7.78
N ALA A 258 -3.80 -0.44 -7.93
CA ALA A 258 -4.74 0.04 -6.92
C ALA A 258 -4.60 -0.72 -5.58
N PHE A 259 -4.29 -2.02 -5.61
CA PHE A 259 -4.01 -2.79 -4.39
C PHE A 259 -2.73 -2.28 -3.71
N ALA A 260 -1.68 -2.00 -4.48
CA ALA A 260 -0.44 -1.43 -3.97
C ALA A 260 -0.68 -0.08 -3.28
N ASP A 261 -1.49 0.80 -3.86
CA ASP A 261 -1.87 2.07 -3.23
C ASP A 261 -2.59 1.83 -1.89
N THR A 262 -3.57 0.91 -1.85
CA THR A 262 -4.29 0.61 -0.60
C THR A 262 -3.42 0.00 0.49
N VAL A 263 -2.39 -0.77 0.12
CA VAL A 263 -1.40 -1.31 1.05
C VAL A 263 -0.51 -0.19 1.60
N ASN A 264 -0.01 0.70 0.75
CA ASN A 264 0.79 1.85 1.19
C ASN A 264 0.00 2.74 2.16
N GLU A 265 -1.28 3.02 1.88
CA GLU A 265 -2.15 3.78 2.77
C GLU A 265 -2.35 3.07 4.12
N LEU A 266 -2.58 1.75 4.12
CA LEU A 266 -2.68 0.99 5.37
C LEU A 266 -1.41 1.10 6.20
N VAL A 267 -0.24 0.89 5.59
CA VAL A 267 1.05 0.94 6.30
C VAL A 267 1.27 2.33 6.87
N TYR A 268 1.03 3.38 6.09
CA TYR A 268 1.13 4.76 6.56
C TYR A 268 0.21 5.01 7.76
N ASP A 269 -1.05 4.59 7.67
CA ASP A 269 -2.03 4.76 8.74
C ASP A 269 -1.61 4.04 10.03
N VAL A 270 -1.07 2.82 9.93
CA VAL A 270 -0.54 2.07 11.07
C VAL A 270 0.65 2.81 11.69
N LEU A 271 1.61 3.23 10.85
CA LEU A 271 2.82 3.92 11.31
C LEU A 271 2.52 5.27 11.97
N ILE A 272 1.49 5.99 11.52
CA ILE A 272 1.12 7.28 12.10
C ILE A 272 0.13 7.15 13.27
N SER A 273 -0.53 6.01 13.43
CA SER A 273 -1.57 5.78 14.45
C SER A 273 -1.11 6.16 15.86
N LYS A 274 0.09 5.72 16.26
CA LYS A 274 0.65 6.02 17.58
C LYS A 274 0.85 7.52 17.79
N VAL A 275 1.38 8.21 16.79
CA VAL A 275 1.61 9.64 16.83
C VAL A 275 0.28 10.39 16.93
N ARG A 276 -0.71 10.01 16.11
CA ARG A 276 -2.06 10.58 16.15
C ARG A 276 -2.69 10.46 17.53
N GLN A 277 -2.62 9.27 18.14
CA GLN A 277 -3.15 9.03 19.48
C GLN A 277 -2.46 9.91 20.53
N ARG A 278 -1.12 9.96 20.52
CA ARG A 278 -0.33 10.76 21.48
C ARG A 278 -0.56 12.27 21.34
N LEU A 279 -0.86 12.74 20.13
CA LEU A 279 -1.07 14.17 19.86
C LEU A 279 -2.54 14.62 19.97
N SER A 280 -3.51 13.70 19.94
CA SER A 280 -4.96 13.99 19.82
C SER A 280 -5.50 15.12 20.71
N ASP A 281 -5.08 15.18 21.98
CA ASP A 281 -5.57 16.14 22.98
C ASP A 281 -4.57 17.24 23.35
N VAL A 282 -3.44 17.34 22.63
CA VAL A 282 -2.36 18.29 22.97
C VAL A 282 -2.88 19.72 23.01
N SER A 283 -3.73 20.13 22.07
CA SER A 283 -4.34 21.46 22.02
C SER A 283 -5.17 21.84 23.27
N HIS A 284 -5.65 20.84 24.00
CA HIS A 284 -6.55 20.98 25.16
C HIS A 284 -5.86 20.74 26.50
N LEU A 285 -4.54 20.50 26.53
CA LEU A 285 -3.83 20.24 27.78
C LEU A 285 -3.97 21.43 28.76
N PRO A 286 -4.32 21.17 30.03
CA PRO A 286 -4.54 22.23 31.01
C PRO A 286 -3.27 23.04 31.33
N ILE A 287 -2.10 22.44 31.09
CA ILE A 287 -0.79 23.04 31.37
C ILE A 287 -0.61 24.40 30.66
N TRP A 288 -1.20 24.58 29.47
CA TRP A 288 -1.13 25.84 28.70
C TRP A 288 -1.70 27.04 29.45
N SER A 289 -2.66 26.80 30.33
CA SER A 289 -3.33 27.86 31.11
C SER A 289 -3.15 27.72 32.63
N SER A 290 -2.43 26.69 33.07
CA SER A 290 -2.23 26.38 34.49
C SER A 290 -1.47 27.50 35.20
N ILE A 291 -2.00 27.93 36.34
CA ILE A 291 -1.36 28.92 37.22
C ILE A 291 -0.58 28.13 38.27
N GLU A 292 0.68 28.51 38.54
CA GLU A 292 1.43 27.91 39.64
C GLU A 292 0.73 28.17 40.97
N GLU A 293 0.62 27.14 41.82
CA GLU A 293 0.27 27.36 43.21
C GLU A 293 1.36 28.22 43.85
N PRO A 294 1.00 29.29 44.58
CA PRO A 294 1.99 30.17 45.19
C PRO A 294 2.83 29.39 46.20
N SER A 295 4.05 29.03 45.79
CA SER A 295 5.08 28.53 46.68
C SER A 295 5.46 29.65 47.67
N ALA A 296 5.51 29.32 48.95
CA ALA A 296 5.97 30.24 50.01
C ALA A 296 7.44 30.69 49.82
N PHE A 297 8.18 30.04 48.91
CA PHE A 297 9.57 30.35 48.61
C PHE A 297 9.74 30.64 47.12
N HIS A 298 10.44 31.73 46.79
CA HIS A 298 10.90 32.04 45.44
C HIS A 298 12.01 31.05 45.05
N LEU A 299 11.60 29.86 44.62
CA LEU A 299 12.52 28.90 44.01
C LEU A 299 12.81 29.37 42.58
N PRO A 300 14.06 29.26 42.10
CA PRO A 300 14.35 29.44 40.67
C PRO A 300 13.48 28.47 39.87
N SER A 301 12.84 28.95 38.80
CA SER A 301 12.16 28.06 37.86
C SER A 301 13.22 27.14 37.24
N PHE A 302 13.25 25.86 37.64
CA PHE A 302 14.05 24.86 36.98
C PHE A 302 13.68 24.85 35.49
N SER A 303 14.67 24.74 34.61
CA SER A 303 14.46 24.65 33.16
C SER A 303 13.34 23.64 32.87
N ALA A 304 12.31 24.06 32.15
CA ALA A 304 11.24 23.16 31.76
C ALA A 304 11.83 22.00 30.94
N TYR A 305 11.35 20.78 31.20
CA TYR A 305 11.70 19.60 30.43
C TYR A 305 10.58 19.31 29.43
N PRO A 306 10.88 18.68 28.27
CA PRO A 306 9.86 18.33 27.30
C PRO A 306 8.80 17.40 27.90
N GLN A 307 7.53 17.65 27.59
CA GLN A 307 6.40 16.88 28.11
C GLN A 307 6.38 15.45 27.54
N SER A 308 5.77 14.52 28.29
CA SER A 308 5.74 13.10 27.94
C SER A 308 5.12 12.80 26.57
N TYR A 309 4.18 13.63 26.11
CA TYR A 309 3.56 13.43 24.80
C TYR A 309 4.57 13.63 23.67
N VAL A 310 5.45 14.64 23.78
CA VAL A 310 6.42 14.96 22.71
C VAL A 310 7.64 14.07 22.79
N THR A 311 8.09 13.70 23.99
CA THR A 311 9.18 12.73 24.14
C THR A 311 8.78 11.35 23.64
N SER A 312 7.53 10.90 23.90
CA SER A 312 7.02 9.64 23.36
C SER A 312 6.96 9.64 21.83
N VAL A 313 6.59 10.76 21.20
CA VAL A 313 6.62 10.88 19.73
C VAL A 313 8.07 10.89 19.22
N GLY A 314 8.97 11.61 19.88
CA GLY A 314 10.38 11.66 19.50
C GLY A 314 11.06 10.30 19.57
N GLU A 315 10.86 9.57 20.67
CA GLU A 315 11.38 8.20 20.86
C GLU A 315 10.84 7.24 19.80
N TYR A 316 9.55 7.34 19.45
CA TYR A 316 8.95 6.54 18.40
C TYR A 316 9.62 6.81 17.04
N LEU A 317 9.74 8.09 16.65
CA LEU A 317 10.36 8.49 15.39
C LEU A 317 11.83 8.08 15.29
N LEU A 318 12.58 8.14 16.40
CA LEU A 318 13.99 7.71 16.45
C LEU A 318 14.15 6.18 16.41
N THR A 319 13.13 5.43 16.83
CA THR A 319 13.15 3.96 16.82
C THR A 319 12.69 3.38 15.48
N LEU A 320 11.84 4.12 14.74
CA LEU A 320 11.26 3.69 13.47
C LEU A 320 12.29 3.19 12.43
N PRO A 321 13.47 3.81 12.24
CA PRO A 321 14.45 3.32 11.26
C PRO A 321 14.85 1.85 11.49
N GLN A 322 15.07 1.45 12.74
CA GLN A 322 15.43 0.07 13.11
C GLN A 322 14.32 -0.94 12.77
N GLN A 323 13.09 -0.47 12.62
CA GLN A 323 11.92 -1.28 12.32
C GLN A 323 11.71 -1.41 10.81
N LEU A 324 12.24 -0.48 10.01
CA LEU A 324 12.17 -0.51 8.55
C LEU A 324 13.31 -1.34 7.94
N GLU A 325 14.46 -1.42 8.61
CA GLU A 325 15.65 -2.17 8.14
C GLU A 325 15.35 -3.64 7.73
N PRO A 326 14.65 -4.46 8.54
CA PRO A 326 14.40 -5.86 8.18
C PRO A 326 13.53 -6.02 6.93
N LEU A 327 12.62 -5.09 6.68
CA LEU A 327 11.75 -5.10 5.51
C LEU A 327 12.50 -4.66 4.25
N ALA A 328 13.37 -3.68 4.40
CA ALA A 328 14.15 -3.12 3.30
C ALA A 328 15.05 -4.19 2.65
N GLU A 329 15.61 -5.10 3.46
CA GLU A 329 16.36 -6.26 2.98
C GLU A 329 15.46 -7.30 2.26
N GLY A 330 14.21 -7.46 2.69
CA GLY A 330 13.27 -8.45 2.14
C GLY A 330 12.66 -8.06 0.79
N ILE A 331 12.40 -6.77 0.55
CA ILE A 331 11.87 -6.26 -0.74
C ILE A 331 12.97 -6.18 -1.80
N SER A 332 14.22 -5.98 -1.36
CA SER A 332 15.40 -5.98 -2.22
C SER A 332 15.73 -7.43 -2.61
N ASN A 333 15.08 -7.96 -3.65
CA ASN A 333 15.21 -9.34 -4.16
C ASN A 333 16.67 -9.78 -4.40
N GLY A 334 17.43 -10.15 -3.35
CA GLY A 334 18.75 -10.82 -3.34
C GLY A 334 19.93 -10.14 -4.04
N ASP A 335 19.68 -9.31 -5.05
CA ASP A 335 20.63 -8.78 -6.04
C ASP A 335 20.61 -7.24 -6.11
N ALA A 336 19.73 -6.57 -5.35
CA ALA A 336 19.62 -5.11 -5.32
C ALA A 336 20.51 -4.49 -4.22
N ASN A 337 21.25 -3.45 -4.61
CA ASN A 337 22.27 -2.76 -3.81
C ASN A 337 21.73 -2.38 -2.42
N THR A 338 22.61 -2.37 -1.42
CA THR A 338 22.34 -1.81 -0.07
C THR A 338 21.72 -0.40 -0.13
N ASP A 339 21.98 0.34 -1.21
CA ASP A 339 21.42 1.66 -1.49
C ASP A 339 19.88 1.68 -1.64
N ASP A 340 19.26 0.66 -2.25
CA ASP A 340 17.81 0.63 -2.48
C ASP A 340 17.03 0.38 -1.19
N ALA A 341 17.57 -0.51 -0.33
CA ALA A 341 17.05 -0.76 1.00
C ALA A 341 17.14 0.50 1.88
N GLN A 342 18.28 1.20 1.82
CA GLN A 342 18.46 2.45 2.55
C GLN A 342 17.52 3.55 2.03
N PHE A 343 17.29 3.61 0.71
CA PHE A 343 16.34 4.54 0.11
C PHE A 343 14.91 4.29 0.59
N PHE A 344 14.46 3.04 0.60
CA PHE A 344 13.14 2.64 1.11
C PHE A 344 12.93 3.06 2.57
N ALA A 345 13.87 2.74 3.46
CA ALA A 345 13.77 3.09 4.87
C ALA A 345 13.75 4.62 5.08
N THR A 346 14.56 5.35 4.30
CA THR A 346 14.61 6.82 4.34
C THR A 346 13.30 7.45 3.88
N GLU A 347 12.70 6.94 2.80
CA GLU A 347 11.44 7.46 2.27
C GLU A 347 10.29 7.30 3.28
N TRP A 348 10.16 6.12 3.90
CA TRP A 348 9.16 5.87 4.92
C TRP A 348 9.38 6.68 6.19
N MET A 349 10.63 6.81 6.64
CA MET A 349 10.99 7.68 7.76
C MET A 349 10.56 9.12 7.51
N PHE A 350 10.84 9.66 6.32
CA PHE A 350 10.44 11.01 5.94
C PHE A 350 8.92 11.17 5.89
N LYS A 351 8.19 10.23 5.25
CA LYS A 351 6.72 10.24 5.21
C LYS A 351 6.10 10.28 6.62
N VAL A 352 6.60 9.46 7.55
CA VAL A 352 6.06 9.40 8.92
C VAL A 352 6.44 10.64 9.72
N ALA A 353 7.69 11.11 9.62
CA ALA A 353 8.13 12.33 10.30
C ALA A 353 7.40 13.59 9.80
N GLU A 354 7.13 13.69 8.50
CA GLU A 354 6.32 14.76 7.91
C GLU A 354 4.88 14.71 8.44
N GLY A 355 4.25 13.53 8.44
CA GLY A 355 2.92 13.31 9.01
C GLY A 355 2.85 13.68 10.49
N ALA A 356 3.84 13.28 11.28
CA ALA A 356 3.95 13.59 12.70
C ALA A 356 4.04 15.11 12.94
N THR A 357 4.85 15.77 12.12
CA THR A 357 5.01 17.23 12.16
C THR A 357 3.73 17.95 11.78
N ALA A 358 3.02 17.46 10.75
CA ALA A 358 1.74 18.02 10.33
C ALA A 358 0.67 17.91 11.44
N LEU A 359 0.55 16.74 12.08
CA LEU A 359 -0.35 16.52 13.21
C LEU A 359 0.00 17.42 14.40
N TYR A 360 1.29 17.58 14.70
CA TYR A 360 1.71 18.48 15.78
C TYR A 360 1.36 19.93 15.47
N MET A 361 1.63 20.40 14.24
CA MET A 361 1.25 21.76 13.81
C MET A 361 -0.27 21.99 13.84
N GLU A 362 -1.09 20.97 13.57
CA GLU A 362 -2.54 21.05 13.73
C GLU A 362 -2.93 21.28 15.21
N GLN A 363 -2.33 20.51 16.13
CA GLN A 363 -2.55 20.68 17.57
C GLN A 363 -2.10 22.04 18.08
N LEU A 364 -0.94 22.54 17.63
CA LEU A 364 -0.47 23.88 18.01
C LEU A 364 -1.47 24.98 17.60
N ARG A 365 -2.07 24.85 16.40
CA ARG A 365 -3.08 25.80 15.92
C ARG A 365 -4.40 25.71 16.70
N GLY A 366 -4.70 24.55 17.29
CA GLY A 366 -5.88 24.33 18.11
C GLY A 366 -5.83 24.98 19.51
N ILE A 367 -4.65 25.37 19.99
CA ILE A 367 -4.51 25.99 21.31
C ILE A 367 -5.15 27.39 21.30
N HIS A 368 -6.20 27.58 22.08
CA HIS A 368 -6.94 28.85 22.11
C HIS A 368 -6.32 29.93 23.00
N PHE A 369 -5.65 29.52 24.09
CA PHE A 369 -5.08 30.43 25.06
C PHE A 369 -3.86 29.80 25.73
N ILE A 370 -2.80 30.59 25.90
CA ILE A 370 -1.58 30.16 26.57
C ILE A 370 -1.06 31.29 27.48
N ASN A 371 -0.69 30.96 28.71
CA ASN A 371 -0.04 31.88 29.64
C ASN A 371 1.50 31.83 29.47
N ASP A 372 2.24 32.68 30.19
CA ASP A 372 3.69 32.79 29.98
C ASP A 372 4.45 31.50 30.34
N ARG A 373 4.00 30.78 31.37
CA ARG A 373 4.55 29.46 31.73
C ARG A 373 4.27 28.42 30.65
N GLY A 374 3.03 28.36 30.17
CA GLY A 374 2.63 27.49 29.09
C GLY A 374 3.43 27.78 27.82
N ALA A 375 3.70 29.05 27.53
CA ALA A 375 4.51 29.45 26.38
C ALA A 375 5.96 28.95 26.51
N GLN A 376 6.57 29.09 27.69
CA GLN A 376 7.91 28.53 27.97
C GLN A 376 7.93 26.99 27.87
N GLN A 377 6.90 26.32 28.37
CA GLN A 377 6.80 24.86 28.25
C GLN A 377 6.68 24.44 26.78
N LEU A 378 5.78 25.07 26.04
CA LEU A 378 5.54 24.74 24.64
C LEU A 378 6.75 25.06 23.75
N SER A 379 7.51 26.11 24.06
CA SER A 379 8.76 26.39 23.33
C SER A 379 9.78 25.26 23.54
N VAL A 380 9.92 24.73 24.76
CA VAL A 380 10.78 23.56 25.04
C VAL A 380 10.28 22.32 24.29
N ASP A 381 8.97 22.08 24.26
CA ASP A 381 8.39 20.94 23.56
C ASP A 381 8.64 21.02 22.04
N ILE A 382 8.52 22.22 21.44
CA ILE A 382 8.83 22.46 20.02
C ILE A 382 10.32 22.32 19.74
N GLU A 383 11.18 22.84 20.62
CA GLU A 383 12.64 22.72 20.49
C GLU A 383 13.06 21.24 20.48
N TYR A 384 12.53 20.45 21.41
CA TYR A 384 12.80 19.02 21.47
C TYR A 384 12.40 18.31 20.17
N LEU A 385 11.17 18.52 19.67
CA LEU A 385 10.76 17.89 18.41
C LEU A 385 11.61 18.36 17.23
N SER A 386 11.98 19.64 17.18
CA SER A 386 12.84 20.20 16.13
C SER A 386 14.23 19.55 16.12
N ASN A 387 14.77 19.23 17.30
CA ASN A 387 16.03 18.50 17.44
C ASN A 387 15.89 17.03 16.96
N VAL A 388 14.77 16.38 17.25
CA VAL A 388 14.47 15.04 16.71
C VAL A 388 14.38 15.07 15.19
N LEU A 389 13.65 16.02 14.60
CA LEU A 389 13.55 16.19 13.16
C LEU A 389 14.93 16.41 12.53
N SER A 390 15.75 17.26 13.14
CA SER A 390 17.13 17.51 12.69
C SER A 390 17.99 16.24 12.74
N ALA A 391 17.84 15.42 13.79
CA ALA A 391 18.55 14.13 13.90
C ALA A 391 18.14 13.14 12.81
N LEU A 392 16.87 13.19 12.37
CA LEU A 392 16.35 12.43 11.23
C LEU A 392 16.63 13.10 9.87
N SER A 393 17.44 14.16 9.84
CA SER A 393 17.74 14.95 8.63
C SER A 393 16.50 15.57 7.94
N MET A 394 15.44 15.83 8.71
CA MET A 394 14.22 16.48 8.25
C MET A 394 14.33 18.01 8.33
N PRO A 395 13.87 18.75 7.31
CA PRO A 395 13.78 20.20 7.40
C PRO A 395 12.73 20.61 8.44
N ILE A 396 13.07 21.59 9.29
CA ILE A 396 12.14 22.15 10.26
C ILE A 396 11.19 23.12 9.53
N PRO A 397 9.86 22.90 9.54
CA PRO A 397 8.92 23.80 8.87
C PRO A 397 8.93 25.21 9.48
N GLN A 398 8.79 26.23 8.64
CA GLN A 398 8.82 27.63 9.07
C GLN A 398 7.76 27.97 10.13
N ILE A 399 6.62 27.29 10.09
CA ILE A 399 5.54 27.41 11.08
C ILE A 399 6.05 27.03 12.48
N LEU A 400 6.76 25.90 12.62
CA LEU A 400 7.32 25.49 13.91
C LEU A 400 8.38 26.45 14.41
N THR A 401 9.28 26.90 13.53
CA THR A 401 10.30 27.91 13.84
C THR A 401 9.65 29.21 14.32
N THR A 402 8.55 29.63 13.69
CA THR A 402 7.79 30.83 14.07
C THR A 402 7.11 30.66 15.43
N PHE A 403 6.46 29.52 15.67
CA PHE A 403 5.89 29.20 16.98
C PHE A 403 6.96 29.25 18.07
N HIS A 404 8.08 28.55 17.88
CA HIS A 404 9.19 28.52 18.82
C HIS A 404 9.68 29.94 19.15
N THR A 405 10.05 30.73 18.12
CA THR A 405 10.56 32.09 18.32
C THR A 405 9.56 32.99 19.05
N CYS A 406 8.28 32.95 18.67
CA CYS A 406 7.25 33.79 19.29
C CYS A 406 6.91 33.37 20.73
N LEU A 407 6.98 32.08 21.05
CA LEU A 407 6.72 31.56 22.39
C LEU A 407 7.89 31.79 23.35
N SER A 408 9.13 31.67 22.86
CA SER A 408 10.36 31.95 23.60
C SER A 408 10.55 33.45 23.89
N THR A 409 9.93 34.33 23.11
CA THR A 409 10.03 35.78 23.30
C THR A 409 9.17 36.24 24.49
N PRO A 410 9.67 37.11 25.39
CA PRO A 410 8.86 37.71 26.45
C PRO A 410 7.60 38.40 25.91
N ARG A 411 6.49 38.33 26.65
CA ARG A 411 5.16 38.78 26.17
C ARG A 411 5.13 40.25 25.80
N ASP A 412 5.87 41.07 26.52
CA ASP A 412 6.03 42.51 26.32
C ASP A 412 6.78 42.85 25.03
N GLN A 413 7.74 42.03 24.62
CA GLN A 413 8.59 42.23 23.43
C GLN A 413 8.01 41.60 22.17
N LEU A 414 7.03 40.70 22.31
CA LEU A 414 6.46 39.94 21.19
C LEU A 414 5.87 40.85 20.10
N LYS A 415 5.21 41.96 20.49
CA LYS A 415 4.63 42.91 19.53
C LYS A 415 5.71 43.57 18.67
N ASP A 416 6.81 43.98 19.29
CA ASP A 416 7.90 44.68 18.61
C ASP A 416 8.64 43.72 17.68
N LEU A 417 8.85 42.47 18.09
CA LEU A 417 9.44 41.42 17.26
C LEU A 417 8.64 41.25 15.96
N VAL A 418 7.33 41.01 16.06
CA VAL A 418 6.46 40.77 14.88
C VAL A 418 6.42 41.99 13.95
N LYS A 419 6.42 43.21 14.51
CA LYS A 419 6.48 44.45 13.72
C LYS A 419 7.85 44.63 13.04
N SER A 420 8.94 44.34 13.74
CA SER A 420 10.30 44.53 13.21
C SER A 420 10.66 43.52 12.12
N ASP A 421 10.17 42.29 12.21
CA ASP A 421 10.46 41.25 11.24
C ASP A 421 9.80 41.54 9.88
N SER A 422 8.62 42.18 9.90
CA SER A 422 7.84 42.54 8.70
C SER A 422 7.60 41.37 7.72
N GLY A 423 7.65 40.12 8.20
CA GLY A 423 7.45 38.91 7.40
C GLY A 423 8.70 38.44 6.66
N ASN A 424 9.90 38.87 7.06
CA ASN A 424 11.15 38.43 6.45
C ASN A 424 11.57 37.03 6.92
N GLN A 425 11.46 36.74 8.22
CA GLN A 425 11.82 35.45 8.80
C GLN A 425 10.64 34.76 9.47
N LEU A 426 9.59 35.47 9.88
CA LEU A 426 8.44 34.88 10.53
C LEU A 426 7.30 34.60 9.55
N ASP A 427 6.65 33.47 9.70
CA ASP A 427 5.35 33.23 9.07
C ASP A 427 4.30 34.13 9.74
N LEU A 428 3.94 35.24 9.09
CA LEU A 428 3.08 36.27 9.67
C LEU A 428 1.71 35.73 10.16
N PRO A 429 1.01 34.83 9.45
CA PRO A 429 -0.20 34.19 9.96
C PRO A 429 0.02 33.45 11.28
N THR A 430 1.10 32.67 11.40
CA THR A 430 1.45 31.95 12.63
C THR A 430 1.84 32.91 13.76
N ALA A 431 2.64 33.94 13.47
CA ALA A 431 3.04 34.94 14.46
C ALA A 431 1.83 35.69 15.03
N ASN A 432 0.88 36.07 14.17
CA ASN A 432 -0.38 36.70 14.57
C ASN A 432 -1.24 35.76 15.43
N LEU A 433 -1.28 34.46 15.09
CA LEU A 433 -1.95 33.45 15.89
C LEU A 433 -1.35 33.35 17.30
N VAL A 434 -0.02 33.26 17.42
CA VAL A 434 0.66 33.20 18.73
C VAL A 434 0.38 34.45 19.56
N CYS A 435 0.38 35.64 18.95
CA CYS A 435 0.00 36.87 19.66
C CYS A 435 -1.43 36.82 20.19
N LYS A 436 -2.38 36.29 19.39
CA LYS A 436 -3.77 36.09 19.81
C LYS A 436 -3.86 35.09 20.96
N MET A 437 -3.16 33.96 20.88
CA MET A 437 -3.09 32.94 21.94
C MET A 437 -2.58 33.52 23.26
N ARG A 438 -1.59 34.42 23.19
CA ARG A 438 -0.98 35.10 24.34
C ARG A 438 -1.68 36.41 24.73
N ARG A 439 -2.82 36.74 24.12
CA ARG A 439 -3.58 37.98 24.36
C ARG A 439 -2.70 39.24 24.26
N VAL A 440 -1.93 39.35 23.17
CA VAL A 440 -1.14 40.54 22.82
C VAL A 440 -1.83 41.24 21.66
N SER A 441 -2.22 42.52 21.86
CA SER A 441 -2.87 43.32 20.82
C SER A 441 -1.86 43.86 19.82
N ILE A 442 -1.89 43.34 18.60
CA ILE A 442 -1.06 43.82 17.48
C ILE A 442 -1.63 45.14 16.92
N GLU A 443 -2.94 45.34 17.01
CA GLU A 443 -3.62 46.57 16.58
C GLU A 443 -3.24 47.76 17.48
N GLN A 444 -2.59 48.73 16.84
CA GLN A 444 -2.74 50.18 17.00
C GLN A 444 -2.38 50.83 15.67
#